data_AF-A0A2K3CXF4-F1
#
_entry.id   AF-A0A2K3CXF4-F1
#
_cell.length_a   1.000
_cell.length_b   1.000
_cell.length_c   1.000
_cell.angle_alpha   90.00
_cell.angle_beta   90.00
_cell.angle_gamma   90.00
#
_symmetry.space_group_name_H-M   'P 1'
#
loop_
_entity.id
_entity.type
_entity.pdbx_description
1 polymer ?
#
loop_
_entity_poly.entity_id
_entity_poly.type
_entity_poly.pdbx_seq_one_letter_code
_entity_poly.pdbx_strand_id
1 'polypeptide(L)'
;MALYGFPMAGESVILDGGYGEPEHGAVGSPHLTQQRAMLREQEHKQDLAIEKTRKMSKFKFRTLDELRNHNPSIRDGLEPDKERMWRRQYCKLIQDAGVNLRVPQWGIAVGITLCHRFFAVKSMKRNDRFLIATACLFLAAKVEEAPRLLKTVIGEVERVRHSKDLAKQRELEDPAKMERYREEVLQAERAVLYTLGFDLDVQHPYTMLLDWLARERLLDEPPGSPFKPLVQNSWNLVNDSLRTTLCLQFPPPKIAAAALWLADVMNTDDEGRHHSRMPQGRSFFEQMQIAPDELARIADQMLSEYENSKLRQLAVAQGVALPQAKAEAEARFGPSHIGAGAAARAGAGAGPGAGAGAGAGGRGGRAEGGAVRMEVEEEGEVKD
;
A
#
# COMPACT_ATOMS: atom_id res chain seq x y z
N MET A 1 59.31 -26.45 -4.60
CA MET A 1 58.98 -25.07 -5.04
C MET A 1 57.88 -24.55 -4.11
N ALA A 2 58.19 -24.22 -2.86
CA ALA A 2 58.84 -22.99 -2.36
C ALA A 2 57.88 -21.78 -2.34
N LEU A 3 57.37 -21.51 -1.13
CA LEU A 3 56.75 -20.28 -0.62
C LEU A 3 57.72 -19.09 -0.66
N TYR A 4 57.25 -17.88 -0.96
CA TYR A 4 57.76 -16.55 -0.53
C TYR A 4 56.69 -15.52 -0.97
N GLY A 5 56.31 -14.44 -0.28
CA GLY A 5 56.74 -13.78 0.95
C GLY A 5 56.13 -12.36 0.95
N PHE A 6 55.52 -11.95 2.06
CA PHE A 6 55.19 -10.54 2.34
C PHE A 6 56.48 -9.69 2.44
N PRO A 7 56.37 -8.36 2.26
CA PRO A 7 56.92 -7.47 3.29
C PRO A 7 55.90 -6.46 3.83
N MET A 8 56.13 -6.13 5.10
CA MET A 8 55.44 -5.19 5.98
C MET A 8 56.06 -3.79 5.93
N ALA A 9 55.39 -2.86 6.64
CA ALA A 9 55.74 -1.47 7.00
C ALA A 9 55.30 -0.43 5.95
N GLY A 10 54.48 0.58 6.25
CA GLY A 10 54.09 1.16 7.53
C GLY A 10 54.55 2.61 7.54
N GLU A 11 53.63 3.55 7.29
CA GLU A 11 53.65 4.89 7.92
C GLU A 11 52.39 5.67 7.52
N SER A 12 51.73 6.18 8.56
CA SER A 12 50.60 7.08 8.57
C SER A 12 50.95 8.45 7.98
N VAL A 13 50.11 9.00 7.10
CA VAL A 13 50.09 10.45 6.85
C VAL A 13 48.64 10.93 6.80
N ILE A 14 48.17 11.36 7.97
CA ILE A 14 47.44 12.61 8.25
C ILE A 14 46.69 13.22 7.06
N LEU A 15 45.35 13.16 7.11
CA LEU A 15 44.47 14.10 6.40
C LEU A 15 44.57 15.44 7.13
N ASP A 16 45.51 16.27 6.72
CA ASP A 16 45.63 17.63 7.23
C ASP A 16 44.59 18.51 6.52
N GLY A 17 43.54 18.86 7.28
CA GLY A 17 42.59 19.89 6.91
C GLY A 17 43.28 21.25 7.04
N GLY A 18 43.88 21.72 5.97
CA GLY A 18 44.43 23.07 5.87
C GLY A 18 43.62 23.90 4.88
N TYR A 19 42.84 24.85 5.39
CA TYR A 19 42.40 26.02 4.64
C TYR A 19 43.65 26.80 4.19
N GLY A 20 44.19 26.49 3.02
CA GLY A 20 45.24 27.28 2.37
C GLY A 20 44.59 28.35 1.50
N GLU A 21 44.80 29.62 1.84
CA GLU A 21 44.49 30.75 0.97
C GLU A 21 45.17 30.58 -0.40
N PRO A 22 44.53 31.00 -1.51
CA PRO A 22 45.16 30.92 -2.82
C PRO A 22 46.13 32.11 -2.99
N GLU A 23 47.43 31.83 -2.94
CA GLU A 23 48.44 32.75 -3.48
C GLU A 23 48.25 32.92 -5.00
N HIS A 24 48.36 34.17 -5.44
CA HIS A 24 48.22 34.63 -6.82
C HIS A 24 49.21 33.95 -7.79
N GLY A 25 48.72 33.42 -8.92
CA GLY A 25 49.59 33.17 -10.06
C GLY A 25 49.20 32.13 -11.11
N ALA A 26 47.96 32.13 -11.62
CA ALA A 26 47.68 31.63 -12.98
C ALA A 26 46.28 32.07 -13.41
N VAL A 27 46.18 33.14 -14.20
CA VAL A 27 44.97 33.42 -14.96
C VAL A 27 44.88 32.37 -16.07
N GLY A 28 44.34 31.20 -15.73
CA GLY A 28 43.94 30.21 -16.73
C GLY A 28 42.95 30.88 -17.67
N SER A 29 43.17 30.75 -18.98
CA SER A 29 42.30 31.35 -20.00
C SER A 29 40.83 31.04 -19.68
N PRO A 30 39.88 32.00 -19.78
CA PRO A 30 38.49 31.80 -19.39
C PRO A 30 37.87 30.55 -20.03
N HIS A 31 38.31 30.22 -21.25
CA HIS A 31 37.96 29.00 -21.98
C HIS A 31 38.33 27.70 -21.22
N LEU A 32 39.51 27.62 -20.61
CA LEU A 32 39.96 26.42 -19.88
C LEU A 32 39.16 26.23 -18.57
N THR A 33 38.81 27.31 -17.90
CA THR A 33 37.96 27.30 -16.70
C THR A 33 36.53 26.89 -17.04
N GLN A 34 36.00 27.40 -18.15
CA GLN A 34 34.67 27.03 -18.66
C GLN A 34 34.63 25.55 -19.09
N GLN A 35 35.67 25.05 -19.74
CA GLN A 35 35.79 23.66 -20.14
C GLN A 35 35.89 22.71 -18.93
N ARG A 36 36.61 23.09 -17.88
CA ARG A 36 36.66 22.34 -16.61
C ARG A 36 35.31 22.35 -15.87
N ALA A 37 34.57 23.46 -15.91
CA ALA A 37 33.23 23.53 -15.33
C ALA A 37 32.23 22.62 -16.08
N MET A 38 32.27 22.61 -17.42
CA MET A 38 31.44 21.70 -18.22
C MET A 38 31.77 20.23 -17.96
N LEU A 39 33.05 19.86 -17.84
CA LEU A 39 33.46 18.49 -17.51
C LEU A 39 32.93 18.06 -16.14
N ARG A 40 33.05 18.91 -15.12
CA ARG A 40 32.48 18.64 -13.78
C ARG A 40 30.97 18.50 -13.79
N GLU A 41 30.27 19.30 -14.60
CA GLU A 41 28.82 19.19 -14.75
C GLU A 41 28.42 17.89 -15.46
N GLN A 42 29.19 17.46 -16.45
CA GLN A 42 28.99 16.16 -17.12
C GLN A 42 29.28 14.99 -16.19
N GLU A 43 30.38 15.04 -15.43
CA GLU A 43 30.71 14.05 -14.40
C GLU A 43 29.60 13.97 -13.35
N HIS A 44 29.13 15.12 -12.83
CA HIS A 44 28.03 15.17 -11.87
C HIS A 44 26.72 14.61 -12.45
N LYS A 45 26.39 14.92 -13.71
CA LYS A 45 25.22 14.33 -14.40
C LYS A 45 25.36 12.82 -14.59
N GLN A 46 26.58 12.36 -14.87
CA GLN A 46 26.89 10.94 -15.05
C GLN A 46 26.82 10.19 -13.71
N ASP A 47 27.33 10.77 -12.63
CA ASP A 47 27.20 10.25 -11.28
C ASP A 47 25.74 10.20 -10.84
N LEU A 48 24.96 11.27 -11.10
CA LEU A 48 23.51 11.27 -10.88
C LEU A 48 22.80 10.19 -11.70
N ALA A 49 23.23 9.95 -12.93
CA ALA A 49 22.65 8.92 -13.80
C ALA A 49 23.01 7.52 -13.30
N ILE A 50 24.25 7.28 -12.87
CA ILE A 50 24.69 6.02 -12.26
C ILE A 50 23.95 5.79 -10.94
N GLU A 51 23.80 6.82 -10.11
CA GLU A 51 23.03 6.76 -8.87
C GLU A 51 21.56 6.50 -9.13
N LYS A 52 20.93 7.19 -10.10
CA LYS A 52 19.54 6.93 -10.54
C LYS A 52 19.36 5.51 -11.08
N THR A 53 20.33 5.01 -11.86
CA THR A 53 20.29 3.64 -12.41
C THR A 53 20.47 2.59 -11.32
N ARG A 54 21.31 2.88 -10.31
CA ARG A 54 21.53 2.05 -9.13
C ARG A 54 20.34 2.08 -8.15
N LYS A 55 19.61 3.21 -8.09
CA LYS A 55 18.37 3.43 -7.33
C LYS A 55 17.11 2.84 -7.98
N MET A 56 17.17 2.35 -9.23
CA MET A 56 16.01 1.64 -9.76
C MET A 56 15.76 0.37 -8.94
N SER A 57 14.70 0.39 -8.13
CA SER A 57 14.28 -0.74 -7.30
C SER A 57 14.24 -1.99 -8.17
N LYS A 58 15.03 -2.99 -7.79
CA LYS A 58 15.11 -4.30 -8.48
C LYS A 58 13.90 -5.17 -8.17
N PHE A 59 12.91 -4.62 -7.46
CA PHE A 59 11.71 -5.33 -7.06
C PHE A 59 10.92 -5.82 -8.29
N LYS A 60 10.78 -7.13 -8.40
CA LYS A 60 9.99 -7.76 -9.45
C LYS A 60 8.52 -7.82 -9.04
N PHE A 61 7.68 -7.06 -9.73
CA PHE A 61 6.23 -7.15 -9.62
C PHE A 61 5.73 -8.52 -10.08
N ARG A 62 4.71 -9.05 -9.40
CA ARG A 62 4.12 -10.37 -9.64
C ARG A 62 2.63 -10.26 -9.87
N THR A 63 2.05 -11.14 -10.67
CA THR A 63 0.59 -11.16 -10.87
C THR A 63 -0.14 -11.60 -9.59
N LEU A 64 -1.43 -11.27 -9.48
CA LEU A 64 -2.24 -11.71 -8.34
C LEU A 64 -2.23 -13.23 -8.17
N ASP A 65 -2.31 -13.96 -9.28
CA ASP A 65 -2.33 -15.42 -9.28
C ASP A 65 -0.98 -16.01 -8.84
N GLU A 66 0.14 -15.43 -9.29
CA GLU A 66 1.46 -15.80 -8.82
C GLU A 66 1.62 -15.56 -7.31
N LEU A 67 1.14 -14.43 -6.81
CA LEU A 67 1.18 -14.11 -5.37
C LEU A 67 0.33 -15.07 -4.54
N ARG A 68 -0.82 -15.51 -5.06
CA ARG A 68 -1.69 -16.50 -4.40
C ARG A 68 -1.08 -17.90 -4.43
N ASN A 69 -0.60 -18.34 -5.59
CA ASN A 69 -0.05 -19.68 -5.80
C ASN A 69 1.26 -19.91 -5.05
N HIS A 70 2.10 -18.87 -4.95
CA HIS A 70 3.38 -18.93 -4.24
C HIS A 70 3.33 -18.30 -2.85
N ASN A 71 2.14 -18.11 -2.26
CA ASN A 71 2.03 -17.52 -0.93
C ASN A 71 2.66 -18.44 0.13
N PRO A 72 3.77 -18.03 0.80
CA PRO A 72 4.45 -18.86 1.79
C PRO A 72 3.58 -19.15 3.01
N SER A 73 2.69 -18.22 3.39
CA SER A 73 1.79 -18.39 4.54
C SER A 73 0.74 -19.47 4.29
N ILE A 74 0.17 -19.49 3.08
CA ILE A 74 -0.81 -20.51 2.68
C ILE A 74 -0.16 -21.89 2.59
N ARG A 75 1.06 -21.98 2.06
CA ARG A 75 1.85 -23.22 2.02
C ARG A 75 2.14 -23.78 3.41
N ASP A 76 2.27 -22.92 4.42
CA ASP A 76 2.41 -23.33 5.82
C ASP A 76 1.07 -23.62 6.52
N GLY A 77 -0.04 -23.64 5.77
CA GLY A 77 -1.38 -23.98 6.25
C GLY A 77 -2.10 -22.81 6.91
N LEU A 78 -1.83 -21.57 6.52
CA LEU A 78 -2.67 -20.42 6.89
C LEU A 78 -3.84 -20.29 5.91
N GLU A 79 -5.06 -20.21 6.42
CA GLU A 79 -6.25 -19.99 5.59
C GLU A 79 -6.16 -18.64 4.83
N PRO A 80 -6.58 -18.58 3.55
CA PRO A 80 -6.50 -17.36 2.74
C PRO A 80 -7.20 -16.15 3.38
N ASP A 81 -8.32 -16.36 4.07
CA ASP A 81 -9.11 -15.28 4.67
C ASP A 81 -8.42 -14.72 5.92
N LYS A 82 -7.82 -15.61 6.70
CA LYS A 82 -7.01 -15.26 7.87
C LYS A 82 -5.74 -14.53 7.46
N GLU A 83 -5.14 -14.91 6.35
CA GLU A 83 -4.00 -14.22 5.74
C GLU A 83 -4.37 -12.78 5.35
N ARG A 84 -5.48 -12.59 4.62
CA ARG A 84 -5.98 -11.25 4.26
C ARG A 84 -6.28 -10.40 5.50
N MET A 85 -6.89 -11.00 6.51
CA MET A 85 -7.14 -10.33 7.79
C MET A 85 -5.83 -9.90 8.47
N TRP A 86 -4.82 -10.78 8.52
CA TRP A 86 -3.52 -10.46 9.11
C TRP A 86 -2.79 -9.36 8.35
N ARG A 87 -2.94 -9.30 7.01
CA ARG A 87 -2.45 -8.16 6.21
C ARG A 87 -3.05 -6.85 6.63
N ARG A 88 -4.38 -6.79 6.70
CA ARG A 88 -5.09 -5.59 7.15
C ARG A 88 -4.67 -5.17 8.56
N GLN A 89 -4.47 -6.12 9.46
CA GLN A 89 -4.06 -5.84 10.84
C GLN A 89 -2.68 -5.17 10.93
N TYR A 90 -1.65 -5.68 10.24
CA TYR A 90 -0.34 -5.02 10.30
C TYR A 90 -0.34 -3.68 9.54
N CYS A 91 -1.07 -3.56 8.43
CA CYS A 91 -1.17 -2.30 7.69
C CYS A 91 -1.78 -1.22 8.58
N LYS A 92 -2.87 -1.56 9.28
CA LYS A 92 -3.52 -0.69 10.24
C LYS A 92 -2.59 -0.32 11.40
N LEU A 93 -1.87 -1.30 11.96
CA LEU A 93 -0.93 -1.04 13.05
C LEU A 93 0.15 -0.05 12.64
N ILE A 94 0.77 -0.23 11.47
CA ILE A 94 1.81 0.66 10.95
C ILE A 94 1.24 2.07 10.69
N GLN A 95 0.02 2.16 10.14
CA GLN A 95 -0.65 3.44 9.91
C GLN A 95 -0.94 4.18 11.21
N ASP A 96 -1.61 3.53 12.16
CA ASP A 96 -2.02 4.14 13.43
C ASP A 96 -0.79 4.54 14.27
N ALA A 97 0.20 3.66 14.38
CA ALA A 97 1.43 3.95 15.12
C ALA A 97 2.28 5.02 14.42
N GLY A 98 2.39 4.97 13.09
CA GLY A 98 3.13 5.96 12.30
C GLY A 98 2.57 7.37 12.46
N VAL A 99 1.24 7.52 12.42
CA VAL A 99 0.56 8.80 12.67
C VAL A 99 0.87 9.32 14.07
N ASN A 100 0.77 8.47 15.10
CA ASN A 100 1.03 8.88 16.47
C ASN A 100 2.50 9.25 16.71
N LEU A 101 3.43 8.57 16.03
CA LEU A 101 4.86 8.88 16.01
C LEU A 101 5.20 10.10 15.13
N ARG A 102 4.22 10.70 14.45
CA ARG A 102 4.40 11.81 13.50
C ARG A 102 5.38 11.46 12.38
N VAL A 103 5.39 10.21 11.93
CA VAL A 103 6.13 9.80 10.72
C VAL A 103 5.33 10.34 9.51
N PRO A 104 5.99 10.95 8.52
CA PRO A 104 5.28 11.43 7.33
C PRO A 104 4.58 10.29 6.59
N GLN A 105 3.47 10.60 5.89
CA GLN A 105 2.64 9.57 5.24
C GLN A 105 3.41 8.73 4.21
N TRP A 106 4.37 9.31 3.50
CA TRP A 106 5.25 8.55 2.60
C TRP A 106 6.08 7.51 3.36
N GLY A 107 6.64 7.84 4.53
CA GLY A 107 7.37 6.88 5.36
C GLY A 107 6.49 5.79 5.97
N ILE A 108 5.24 6.10 6.30
CA ILE A 108 4.25 5.08 6.67
C ILE A 108 4.02 4.13 5.49
N ALA A 109 3.87 4.66 4.27
CA ALA A 109 3.70 3.87 3.06
C ALA A 109 4.92 3.00 2.73
N VAL A 110 6.16 3.49 2.96
CA VAL A 110 7.38 2.67 2.90
C VAL A 110 7.26 1.50 3.88
N GLY A 111 6.96 1.77 5.15
CA GLY A 111 6.85 0.74 6.18
C GLY A 111 5.85 -0.35 5.84
N ILE A 112 4.67 0.03 5.32
CA ILE A 112 3.65 -0.93 4.86
C ILE A 112 4.17 -1.73 3.65
N THR A 113 4.82 -1.08 2.69
CA THR A 113 5.35 -1.74 1.49
C THR A 113 6.46 -2.73 1.82
N LEU A 114 7.41 -2.37 2.69
CA LEU A 114 8.47 -3.28 3.16
C LEU A 114 7.86 -4.51 3.85
N CYS A 115 6.83 -4.32 4.66
CA CYS A 115 6.12 -5.41 5.33
C CYS A 115 5.42 -6.35 4.32
N HIS A 116 4.72 -5.79 3.32
CA HIS A 116 4.14 -6.58 2.22
C HIS A 116 5.21 -7.35 1.44
N ARG A 117 6.34 -6.70 1.10
CA ARG A 117 7.45 -7.34 0.38
C ARG A 117 8.04 -8.50 1.19
N PHE A 118 8.23 -8.31 2.50
CA PHE A 118 8.72 -9.34 3.41
C PHE A 118 7.79 -10.56 3.44
N PHE A 119 6.48 -10.35 3.67
CA PHE A 119 5.51 -11.45 3.75
C PHE A 119 5.14 -12.07 2.40
N ALA A 120 5.57 -11.46 1.29
CA ALA A 120 5.49 -12.08 -0.02
C ALA A 120 6.62 -13.10 -0.28
N VAL A 121 7.58 -13.22 0.64
CA VAL A 121 8.69 -14.19 0.63
C VAL A 121 8.68 -15.08 1.87
N LYS A 122 8.33 -14.53 3.04
CA LYS A 122 8.29 -15.21 4.33
C LYS A 122 6.86 -15.47 4.80
N SER A 123 6.67 -16.56 5.53
CA SER A 123 5.36 -16.94 6.07
C SER A 123 5.00 -16.14 7.32
N MET A 124 3.76 -15.62 7.37
CA MET A 124 3.19 -14.97 8.55
C MET A 124 2.91 -15.94 9.71
N LYS A 125 2.90 -17.25 9.46
CA LYS A 125 2.72 -18.25 10.52
C LYS A 125 4.01 -18.49 11.30
N ARG A 126 5.17 -18.33 10.65
CA ARG A 126 6.50 -18.53 11.24
C ARG A 126 7.13 -17.26 11.79
N ASN A 127 6.62 -16.09 11.40
CA ASN A 127 7.16 -14.79 11.80
C ASN A 127 6.02 -13.95 12.37
N ASP A 128 6.22 -13.35 13.55
CA ASP A 128 5.21 -12.49 14.14
C ASP A 128 5.01 -11.23 13.29
N ARG A 129 3.80 -11.08 12.74
CA ARG A 129 3.40 -9.94 11.93
C ARG A 129 3.55 -8.60 12.64
N PHE A 130 3.33 -8.55 13.95
CA PHE A 130 3.43 -7.31 14.70
C PHE A 130 4.88 -6.92 14.93
N LEU A 131 5.73 -7.89 15.29
CA LEU A 131 7.17 -7.67 15.40
C LEU A 131 7.79 -7.18 14.09
N ILE A 132 7.46 -7.84 12.98
CA ILE A 132 7.92 -7.43 11.64
C ILE A 132 7.38 -6.05 11.27
N ALA A 133 6.12 -5.74 11.61
CA ALA A 133 5.53 -4.43 11.36
C ALA A 133 6.27 -3.32 12.13
N THR A 134 6.59 -3.54 13.41
CA THR A 134 7.40 -2.61 14.22
C THR A 134 8.76 -2.38 13.60
N ALA A 135 9.44 -3.45 13.18
CA ALA A 135 10.74 -3.36 12.52
C ALA A 135 10.67 -2.60 11.20
N CYS A 136 9.63 -2.84 10.38
CA CYS A 136 9.42 -2.14 9.12
C CYS A 136 9.13 -0.65 9.33
N LEU A 137 8.32 -0.28 10.34
CA LEU A 137 8.05 1.12 10.68
C LEU A 137 9.30 1.84 11.18
N PHE A 138 10.08 1.19 12.06
CA PHE A 138 11.35 1.71 12.54
C PHE A 138 12.36 1.90 11.41
N LEU A 139 12.48 0.92 10.52
CA LEU A 139 13.36 0.99 9.36
C LEU A 139 12.93 2.08 8.38
N ALA A 140 11.65 2.17 8.05
CA ALA A 140 11.10 3.19 7.16
C ALA A 140 11.31 4.61 7.69
N ALA A 141 11.13 4.83 9.00
CA ALA A 141 11.41 6.11 9.63
C ALA A 141 12.87 6.55 9.45
N LYS A 142 13.82 5.60 9.43
CA LYS A 142 15.24 5.91 9.16
C LYS A 142 15.51 6.20 7.68
N VAL A 143 14.90 5.43 6.77
CA VAL A 143 15.06 5.60 5.32
C VAL A 143 14.52 6.95 4.85
N GLU A 144 13.42 7.40 5.43
CA GLU A 144 12.73 8.65 5.06
C GLU A 144 13.20 9.88 5.87
N GLU A 145 14.40 9.82 6.46
CA GLU A 145 15.01 10.94 7.21
C GLU A 145 14.13 11.49 8.35
N ALA A 146 13.26 10.65 8.89
CA ALA A 146 12.40 10.95 10.03
C ALA A 146 12.63 9.95 11.19
N PRO A 147 13.88 9.71 11.63
CA PRO A 147 14.18 8.66 12.59
C PRO A 147 13.46 8.89 13.92
N ARG A 148 13.09 7.78 14.57
CA ARG A 148 12.48 7.76 15.91
C ARG A 148 13.27 6.82 16.81
N LEU A 149 13.31 7.14 18.10
CA LEU A 149 13.93 6.26 19.08
C LEU A 149 13.19 4.92 19.11
N LEU A 150 13.94 3.82 19.05
CA LEU A 150 13.36 2.47 19.01
C LEU A 150 12.41 2.20 20.19
N LYS A 151 12.78 2.65 21.40
CA LYS A 151 11.91 2.56 22.60
C LYS A 151 10.56 3.26 22.39
N THR A 152 10.57 4.44 21.76
CA THR A 152 9.34 5.19 21.45
C THR A 152 8.50 4.46 20.41
N VAL A 153 9.12 3.87 19.38
CA VAL A 153 8.42 3.08 18.36
C VAL A 153 7.75 1.86 18.98
N ILE A 154 8.49 1.10 19.80
CA ILE A 154 7.95 -0.09 20.49
C ILE A 154 6.79 0.30 21.41
N GLY A 155 6.99 1.33 22.24
CA GLY A 155 5.96 1.80 23.17
C GLY A 155 4.68 2.21 22.44
N GLU A 156 4.81 2.93 21.32
CA GLU A 156 3.64 3.39 20.55
C GLU A 156 2.93 2.24 19.82
N VAL A 157 3.68 1.31 19.21
CA VAL A 157 3.09 0.14 18.56
C VAL A 157 2.32 -0.72 19.55
N GLU A 158 2.91 -1.00 20.71
CA GLU A 158 2.25 -1.79 21.73
C GLU A 158 1.05 -1.06 22.36
N ARG A 159 1.13 0.27 22.50
CA ARG A 159 -0.02 1.10 22.92
C ARG A 159 -1.18 0.99 21.93
N VAL A 160 -0.91 1.05 20.63
CA VAL A 160 -1.94 0.87 19.59
C VAL A 160 -2.53 -0.56 19.63
N ARG A 161 -1.66 -1.56 19.74
CA ARG A 161 -2.03 -2.99 19.79
C ARG A 161 -2.92 -3.31 21.00
N HIS A 162 -2.58 -2.74 22.15
CA HIS A 162 -3.23 -2.96 23.44
C HIS A 162 -4.00 -1.72 23.90
N SER A 163 -4.59 -0.97 22.96
CA SER A 163 -5.33 0.28 23.27
C SER A 163 -6.47 0.11 24.29
N LYS A 164 -7.04 -1.10 24.40
CA LYS A 164 -8.09 -1.44 25.37
C LYS A 164 -7.59 -2.16 26.63
N ASP A 165 -6.32 -2.55 26.67
CA ASP A 165 -5.74 -3.39 27.72
C ASP A 165 -4.63 -2.62 28.44
N LEU A 166 -5.06 -1.80 29.41
CA LEU A 166 -4.18 -0.94 30.22
C LEU A 166 -3.19 -1.76 31.07
N ALA A 167 -3.51 -3.00 31.42
CA ALA A 167 -2.62 -3.87 32.17
C ALA A 167 -1.37 -4.24 31.34
N LYS A 168 -1.56 -4.61 30.07
CA LYS A 168 -0.45 -4.89 29.16
C LYS A 168 0.39 -3.66 28.82
N GLN A 169 -0.22 -2.47 28.81
CA GLN A 169 0.53 -1.22 28.65
C GLN A 169 1.47 -0.99 29.84
N ARG A 170 1.01 -1.26 31.08
CA ARG A 170 1.85 -1.16 32.28
C ARG A 170 2.95 -2.21 32.32
N GLU A 171 2.74 -3.40 31.77
CA GLU A 171 3.81 -4.42 31.69
C GLU A 171 4.99 -3.98 30.81
N LEU A 172 4.80 -3.05 29.86
CA LEU A 172 5.89 -2.49 29.05
C LEU A 172 6.71 -1.42 29.78
N GLU A 173 6.26 -0.99 30.95
CA GLU A 173 7.04 -0.12 31.84
C GLU A 173 8.18 -0.90 32.52
N ASP A 174 8.12 -2.24 32.53
CA ASP A 174 9.22 -3.09 33.01
C ASP A 174 10.44 -2.96 32.09
N PRO A 175 11.58 -2.45 32.58
CA PRO A 175 12.80 -2.27 31.79
C PRO A 175 13.34 -3.59 31.23
N ALA A 176 13.17 -4.71 31.93
CA ALA A 176 13.68 -6.01 31.47
C ALA A 176 12.89 -6.51 30.25
N LYS A 177 11.57 -6.33 30.26
CA LYS A 177 10.70 -6.71 29.13
C LYS A 177 10.93 -5.80 27.92
N MET A 178 11.08 -4.49 28.15
CA MET A 178 11.41 -3.53 27.09
C MET A 178 12.73 -3.88 26.38
N GLU A 179 13.77 -4.25 27.13
CA GLU A 179 15.06 -4.61 26.51
C GLU A 179 14.96 -5.88 25.67
N ARG A 180 14.21 -6.89 26.12
CA ARG A 180 13.94 -8.10 25.31
C ARG A 180 13.24 -7.77 23.99
N TYR A 181 12.18 -6.95 24.05
CA TYR A 181 11.49 -6.49 22.83
C TYR A 181 12.42 -5.70 21.92
N ARG A 182 13.32 -4.88 22.49
CA ARG A 182 14.32 -4.14 21.73
C ARG A 182 15.23 -5.08 20.93
N GLU A 183 15.74 -6.13 21.57
CA GLU A 183 16.57 -7.15 20.92
C GLU A 183 15.80 -7.89 19.82
N GLU A 184 14.55 -8.28 20.08
CA GLU A 184 13.68 -8.95 19.10
C GLU A 184 13.41 -8.06 17.88
N VAL A 185 13.12 -6.77 18.08
CA VAL A 185 12.89 -5.83 16.96
C VAL A 185 14.17 -5.64 16.14
N LEU A 186 15.34 -5.58 16.77
CA LEU A 186 16.62 -5.50 16.06
C LEU A 186 16.97 -6.79 15.31
N GLN A 187 16.55 -7.95 15.80
CA GLN A 187 16.65 -9.21 15.05
C GLN A 187 15.69 -9.21 13.85
N ALA A 188 14.45 -8.78 14.05
CA ALA A 188 13.45 -8.66 13.00
C ALA A 188 13.88 -7.66 11.91
N GLU A 189 14.45 -6.51 12.28
CA GLU A 189 15.01 -5.53 11.35
C GLU A 189 16.07 -6.16 10.44
N ARG A 190 17.03 -6.88 11.02
CA ARG A 190 18.05 -7.60 10.24
C ARG A 190 17.42 -8.63 9.31
N ALA A 191 16.42 -9.37 9.78
CA ALA A 191 15.70 -10.33 8.95
C ALA A 191 14.98 -9.67 7.77
N VAL A 192 14.38 -8.49 7.98
CA VAL A 192 13.77 -7.69 6.91
C VAL A 192 14.82 -7.25 5.90
N LEU A 193 15.93 -6.65 6.34
CA LEU A 193 17.02 -6.20 5.46
C LEU A 193 17.56 -7.33 4.57
N TYR A 194 17.87 -8.49 5.16
CA TYR A 194 18.39 -9.64 4.42
C TYR A 194 17.34 -10.24 3.48
N THR A 195 16.08 -10.32 3.89
CA THR A 195 15.01 -10.87 3.05
C THR A 195 14.73 -10.00 1.83
N LEU A 196 14.81 -8.68 1.99
CA LEU A 196 14.61 -7.71 0.92
C LEU A 196 15.87 -7.47 0.09
N GLY A 197 17.01 -8.09 0.44
CA GLY A 197 18.28 -7.88 -0.25
C GLY A 197 18.76 -6.43 -0.21
N PHE A 198 18.44 -5.71 0.88
CA PHE A 198 18.71 -4.28 1.07
C PHE A 198 18.03 -3.36 0.02
N ASP A 199 17.00 -3.84 -0.69
CA ASP A 199 16.16 -3.02 -1.58
C ASP A 199 15.12 -2.23 -0.77
N LEU A 200 15.58 -1.13 -0.18
CA LEU A 200 14.77 -0.21 0.63
C LEU A 200 14.23 0.98 -0.18
N ASP A 201 14.64 1.11 -1.43
CA ASP A 201 14.13 2.16 -2.32
C ASP A 201 12.70 1.80 -2.74
N VAL A 202 11.73 2.53 -2.17
CA VAL A 202 10.32 2.33 -2.44
C VAL A 202 9.78 3.57 -3.12
N GLN A 203 9.48 3.46 -4.41
CA GLN A 203 8.77 4.50 -5.12
C GLN A 203 7.33 4.64 -4.63
N HIS A 204 6.84 5.87 -4.61
CA HIS A 204 5.54 6.19 -4.04
C HIS A 204 4.50 6.59 -5.09
N PRO A 205 3.25 6.11 -4.98
CA PRO A 205 2.17 6.57 -5.85
C PRO A 205 1.83 8.05 -5.61
N TYR A 206 2.09 8.57 -4.40
CA TYR A 206 1.85 9.96 -4.03
C TYR A 206 2.62 10.96 -4.90
N THR A 207 3.89 10.70 -5.21
CA THR A 207 4.71 11.59 -6.04
C THR A 207 4.09 11.75 -7.42
N MET A 208 3.66 10.65 -8.02
CA MET A 208 3.05 10.67 -9.36
C MET A 208 1.67 11.31 -9.37
N LEU A 209 0.90 11.09 -8.31
CA LEU A 209 -0.38 11.75 -8.10
C LEU A 209 -0.19 13.28 -8.01
N LEU A 210 0.73 13.74 -7.17
CA LEU A 210 1.01 15.16 -6.97
C LEU A 210 1.56 15.82 -8.23
N ASP A 211 2.46 15.16 -8.95
CA ASP A 211 3.00 15.65 -10.22
C ASP A 211 1.90 15.88 -11.26
N TRP A 212 0.92 14.97 -11.33
CA TRP A 212 -0.21 15.12 -12.24
C TRP A 212 -1.13 16.26 -11.81
N LEU A 213 -1.51 16.30 -10.53
CA LEU A 213 -2.37 17.35 -9.97
C LEU A 213 -1.75 18.75 -10.10
N ALA A 214 -0.42 18.86 -9.96
CA ALA A 214 0.31 20.10 -10.14
C ALA A 214 0.26 20.60 -11.59
N ARG A 215 0.45 19.70 -12.57
CA ARG A 215 0.36 20.04 -14.00
C ARG A 215 -1.02 20.56 -14.39
N GLU A 216 -2.07 19.94 -13.86
CA GLU A 216 -3.46 20.34 -14.10
C GLU A 216 -3.93 21.53 -13.24
N ARG A 217 -3.03 22.11 -12.44
CA ARG A 217 -3.29 23.25 -11.53
C ARG A 217 -4.44 22.98 -10.55
N LEU A 218 -4.57 21.73 -10.09
CA LEU A 218 -5.64 21.29 -9.21
C LEU A 218 -5.31 21.43 -7.72
N LEU A 219 -4.04 21.68 -7.37
CA LEU A 219 -3.59 21.76 -5.98
C LEU A 219 -4.12 23.02 -5.26
N ASP A 220 -4.19 24.14 -5.96
CA ASP A 220 -4.58 25.45 -5.43
C ASP A 220 -6.05 25.82 -5.74
N GLU A 221 -6.89 24.83 -6.05
CA GLU A 221 -8.29 25.05 -6.38
C GLU A 221 -9.07 25.67 -5.20
N PRO A 222 -9.93 26.68 -5.46
CA PRO A 222 -10.65 27.42 -4.43
C PRO A 222 -11.68 26.53 -3.69
N PRO A 223 -12.03 26.89 -2.45
CA PRO A 223 -13.10 26.22 -1.72
C PRO A 223 -14.42 26.35 -2.48
N GLY A 224 -15.06 25.21 -2.78
CA GLY A 224 -16.28 25.13 -3.60
C GLY A 224 -16.06 24.70 -5.05
N SER A 225 -14.80 24.54 -5.50
CA SER A 225 -14.51 23.96 -6.81
C SER A 225 -14.95 22.49 -6.86
N PRO A 226 -15.59 22.04 -7.97
CA PRO A 226 -15.94 20.64 -8.16
C PRO A 226 -14.72 19.71 -8.25
N PHE A 227 -13.51 20.25 -8.35
CA PHE A 227 -12.27 19.48 -8.41
C PHE A 227 -11.55 19.36 -7.06
N LYS A 228 -12.01 20.05 -6.00
CA LYS A 228 -11.45 19.85 -4.65
C LYS A 228 -11.72 18.44 -4.10
N PRO A 229 -12.94 17.86 -4.27
CA PRO A 229 -13.21 16.48 -3.90
C PRO A 229 -12.35 15.47 -4.68
N LEU A 230 -12.09 15.72 -5.97
CA LEU A 230 -11.23 14.88 -6.81
C LEU A 230 -9.83 14.68 -6.20
N VAL A 231 -9.19 15.76 -5.76
CA VAL A 231 -7.86 15.71 -5.11
C VAL A 231 -7.90 14.87 -3.83
N GLN A 232 -8.89 15.11 -2.98
CA GLN A 232 -9.00 14.39 -1.71
C GLN A 232 -9.33 12.90 -1.92
N ASN A 233 -10.24 12.60 -2.84
CA ASN A 233 -10.67 11.24 -3.15
C ASN A 233 -9.54 10.42 -3.77
N SER A 234 -8.77 10.99 -4.70
CA SER A 234 -7.60 10.32 -5.28
C SER A 234 -6.53 10.02 -4.23
N TRP A 235 -6.26 10.95 -3.30
CA TRP A 235 -5.35 10.72 -2.17
C TRP A 235 -5.84 9.58 -1.26
N ASN A 236 -7.14 9.56 -0.94
CA ASN A 236 -7.74 8.51 -0.11
C ASN A 236 -7.66 7.13 -0.78
N LEU A 237 -7.93 7.04 -2.07
CA LEU A 237 -7.80 5.80 -2.85
C LEU A 237 -6.37 5.29 -2.89
N VAL A 238 -5.38 6.18 -2.98
CA VAL A 238 -3.97 5.79 -2.84
C VAL A 238 -3.68 5.22 -1.44
N ASN A 239 -4.18 5.83 -0.37
CA ASN A 239 -4.02 5.28 0.99
C ASN A 239 -4.68 3.91 1.13
N ASP A 240 -5.82 3.72 0.51
CA ASP A 240 -6.57 2.46 0.55
C ASP A 240 -5.83 1.35 -0.20
N SER A 241 -5.13 1.71 -1.28
CA SER A 241 -4.26 0.79 -2.02
C SER A 241 -3.17 0.16 -1.12
N LEU A 242 -2.70 0.87 -0.09
CA LEU A 242 -1.66 0.36 0.84
C LEU A 242 -2.15 -0.83 1.68
N ARG A 243 -3.47 -0.94 1.92
CA ARG A 243 -4.06 -2.06 2.66
C ARG A 243 -4.21 -3.32 1.81
N THR A 244 -4.06 -3.18 0.49
CA THR A 244 -4.14 -4.27 -0.48
C THR A 244 -2.75 -4.80 -0.85
N THR A 245 -2.69 -5.73 -1.80
CA THR A 245 -1.42 -6.26 -2.32
C THR A 245 -0.97 -5.56 -3.62
N LEU A 246 -1.56 -4.42 -3.96
CA LEU A 246 -1.27 -3.69 -5.21
C LEU A 246 0.19 -3.24 -5.32
N CYS A 247 0.82 -2.85 -4.21
CA CYS A 247 2.24 -2.50 -4.16
C CYS A 247 3.19 -3.64 -4.56
N LEU A 248 2.72 -4.89 -4.59
CA LEU A 248 3.46 -6.06 -5.04
C LEU A 248 3.18 -6.44 -6.50
N GLN A 249 2.07 -5.93 -7.06
CA GLN A 249 1.55 -6.31 -8.36
C GLN A 249 1.84 -5.28 -9.45
N PHE A 250 1.79 -3.99 -9.11
CA PHE A 250 1.86 -2.92 -10.08
C PHE A 250 2.86 -1.84 -9.66
N PRO A 251 3.56 -1.23 -10.63
CA PRO A 251 4.35 -0.04 -10.38
C PRO A 251 3.49 1.11 -9.80
N PRO A 252 4.07 1.95 -8.92
CA PRO A 252 3.38 3.12 -8.36
C PRO A 252 2.68 4.05 -9.38
N PRO A 253 3.24 4.34 -10.58
CA PRO A 253 2.53 5.12 -11.60
C PRO A 253 1.14 4.56 -11.94
N LYS A 254 1.02 3.24 -12.09
CA LYS A 254 -0.25 2.60 -12.46
C LYS A 254 -1.27 2.67 -11.33
N ILE A 255 -0.81 2.55 -10.07
CA ILE A 255 -1.64 2.69 -8.88
C ILE A 255 -2.19 4.12 -8.77
N ALA A 256 -1.34 5.12 -8.98
CA ALA A 256 -1.74 6.54 -8.98
C ALA A 256 -2.74 6.84 -10.11
N ALA A 257 -2.49 6.32 -11.32
CA ALA A 257 -3.39 6.46 -12.46
C ALA A 257 -4.79 5.89 -12.18
N ALA A 258 -4.85 4.71 -11.57
CA ALA A 258 -6.11 4.07 -11.21
C ALA A 258 -6.86 4.84 -10.12
N ALA A 259 -6.15 5.36 -9.12
CA ALA A 259 -6.75 6.19 -8.09
C ALA A 259 -7.32 7.52 -8.66
N LEU A 260 -6.59 8.16 -9.58
CA LEU A 260 -7.06 9.35 -10.29
C LEU A 260 -8.30 9.06 -11.13
N TRP A 261 -8.27 7.97 -11.90
CA TRP A 261 -9.40 7.56 -12.74
C TRP A 261 -10.64 7.27 -11.91
N LEU A 262 -10.51 6.50 -10.82
CA LEU A 262 -11.63 6.22 -9.91
C LEU A 262 -12.16 7.50 -9.28
N ALA A 263 -11.28 8.39 -8.81
CA ALA A 263 -11.69 9.66 -8.22
C ALA A 263 -12.41 10.54 -9.23
N ASP A 264 -11.97 10.57 -10.49
CA ASP A 264 -12.61 11.30 -11.58
C ASP A 264 -13.99 10.72 -11.89
N VAL A 265 -14.11 9.41 -12.02
CA VAL A 265 -15.41 8.73 -12.24
C VAL A 265 -16.40 9.05 -11.11
N MET A 266 -15.92 9.16 -9.87
CA MET A 266 -16.74 9.51 -8.70
C MET A 266 -16.95 11.03 -8.53
N ASN A 267 -16.40 11.87 -9.41
CA ASN A 267 -16.45 13.32 -9.29
C ASN A 267 -17.73 13.91 -9.90
N THR A 268 -18.85 13.69 -9.20
CA THR A 268 -20.16 14.24 -9.55
C THR A 268 -20.55 15.36 -8.60
N ASP A 269 -21.17 16.42 -9.11
CA ASP A 269 -21.78 17.46 -8.27
C ASP A 269 -23.12 17.02 -7.65
N ASP A 270 -23.71 17.85 -6.78
CA ASP A 270 -24.99 17.57 -6.12
C ASP A 270 -26.16 17.42 -7.11
N GLU A 271 -26.00 17.91 -8.35
CA GLU A 271 -26.95 17.79 -9.45
C GLU A 271 -26.68 16.56 -10.34
N GLY A 272 -25.67 15.73 -10.00
CA GLY A 272 -25.28 14.52 -10.73
C GLY A 272 -24.46 14.79 -12.00
N ARG A 273 -24.00 16.02 -12.25
CA ARG A 273 -23.12 16.33 -13.38
C ARG A 273 -21.70 15.91 -13.08
N HIS A 274 -21.09 15.22 -14.04
CA HIS A 274 -19.71 14.76 -13.97
C HIS A 274 -18.75 15.86 -14.42
N HIS A 275 -17.79 16.22 -13.56
CA HIS A 275 -16.77 17.22 -13.86
C HIS A 275 -15.43 16.52 -14.01
N SER A 276 -14.90 16.48 -15.25
CA SER A 276 -13.64 15.81 -15.55
C SER A 276 -12.65 16.77 -16.21
N ARG A 277 -11.39 16.73 -15.75
CA ARG A 277 -10.23 17.28 -16.48
C ARG A 277 -9.34 16.18 -17.06
N MET A 278 -9.77 14.93 -16.97
CA MET A 278 -9.00 13.80 -17.46
C MET A 278 -9.08 13.74 -19.00
N PRO A 279 -7.99 13.34 -19.67
CA PRO A 279 -8.05 12.97 -21.08
C PRO A 279 -9.12 11.88 -21.27
N GLN A 280 -9.96 12.00 -22.29
CA GLN A 280 -11.04 11.02 -22.52
C GLN A 280 -10.59 9.90 -23.47
N GLY A 281 -11.15 8.71 -23.25
CA GLY A 281 -10.96 7.55 -24.12
C GLY A 281 -9.50 7.08 -24.21
N ARG A 282 -9.01 6.81 -25.43
CA ARG A 282 -7.68 6.22 -25.67
C ARG A 282 -6.52 7.10 -25.19
N SER A 283 -6.70 8.42 -25.22
CA SER A 283 -5.68 9.38 -24.80
C SER A 283 -5.27 9.21 -23.34
N PHE A 284 -6.18 8.79 -22.46
CA PHE A 284 -5.88 8.50 -21.06
C PHE A 284 -4.93 7.31 -20.91
N PHE A 285 -5.26 6.19 -21.56
CA PHE A 285 -4.50 4.95 -21.46
C PHE A 285 -3.09 5.11 -22.04
N GLU A 286 -2.95 5.90 -23.11
CA GLU A 286 -1.67 6.24 -23.72
C GLU A 286 -0.83 7.16 -22.83
N GLN A 287 -1.42 8.23 -22.27
CA GLN A 287 -0.69 9.18 -21.41
C GLN A 287 -0.28 8.57 -20.07
N MET A 288 -1.15 7.76 -19.47
CA MET A 288 -0.89 7.11 -18.18
C MET A 288 -0.18 5.76 -18.30
N GLN A 289 0.07 5.28 -19.53
CA GLN A 289 0.76 4.02 -19.83
C GLN A 289 0.17 2.82 -19.08
N ILE A 290 -1.17 2.73 -19.06
CA ILE A 290 -1.91 1.68 -18.36
C ILE A 290 -2.89 0.99 -19.31
N ALA A 291 -2.92 -0.34 -19.29
CA ALA A 291 -3.90 -1.09 -20.08
C ALA A 291 -5.28 -1.05 -19.40
N PRO A 292 -6.40 -1.06 -20.14
CA PRO A 292 -7.75 -1.09 -19.57
C PRO A 292 -7.97 -2.24 -18.58
N ASP A 293 -7.47 -3.44 -18.91
CA ASP A 293 -7.58 -4.62 -18.04
C ASP A 293 -6.79 -4.46 -16.73
N GLU A 294 -5.63 -3.81 -16.78
CA GLU A 294 -4.83 -3.53 -15.59
C GLU A 294 -5.53 -2.48 -14.70
N LEU A 295 -6.07 -1.43 -15.31
CA LEU A 295 -6.83 -0.40 -14.62
C LEU A 295 -8.01 -1.00 -13.85
N ALA A 296 -8.82 -1.84 -14.52
CA ALA A 296 -9.97 -2.51 -13.90
C ALA A 296 -9.54 -3.38 -12.71
N ARG A 297 -8.47 -4.17 -12.85
CA ARG A 297 -7.95 -5.01 -11.75
C ARG A 297 -7.47 -4.21 -10.56
N ILE A 298 -6.82 -3.07 -10.79
CA ILE A 298 -6.37 -2.17 -9.72
C ILE A 298 -7.59 -1.56 -9.03
N ALA A 299 -8.53 -1.05 -9.81
CA ALA A 299 -9.75 -0.42 -9.32
C ALA A 299 -10.60 -1.39 -8.46
N ASP A 300 -10.83 -2.61 -8.94
CA ASP A 300 -11.56 -3.64 -8.20
C ASP A 300 -10.91 -3.95 -6.85
N GLN A 301 -9.58 -4.04 -6.81
CA GLN A 301 -8.87 -4.28 -5.55
C GLN A 301 -8.98 -3.09 -4.58
N MET A 302 -8.89 -1.85 -5.08
CA MET A 302 -9.11 -0.66 -4.25
C MET A 302 -10.54 -0.62 -3.70
N LEU A 303 -11.54 -0.86 -4.55
CA LEU A 303 -12.96 -0.85 -4.17
C LEU A 303 -13.35 -2.01 -3.24
N SER A 304 -12.63 -3.13 -3.28
CA SER A 304 -12.89 -4.28 -2.38
C SER A 304 -12.74 -3.96 -0.89
N GLU A 305 -12.01 -2.88 -0.56
CA GLU A 305 -11.90 -2.37 0.82
C GLU A 305 -13.18 -1.62 1.26
N TYR A 306 -13.89 -1.00 0.31
CA TYR A 306 -15.15 -0.30 0.55
C TYR A 306 -16.32 -1.27 0.75
N GLU A 307 -16.27 -2.44 0.13
CA GLU A 307 -17.28 -3.50 0.31
C GLU A 307 -17.32 -4.04 1.75
N ASN A 308 -16.22 -3.95 2.50
CA ASN A 308 -16.04 -4.70 3.75
C ASN A 308 -15.84 -3.87 5.03
N SER A 309 -15.61 -2.56 4.99
CA SER A 309 -15.21 -1.82 6.20
C SER A 309 -15.95 -0.50 6.35
N LYS A 310 -17.00 -0.47 7.17
CA LYS A 310 -17.75 0.73 7.62
C LYS A 310 -18.48 1.58 6.56
N LEU A 311 -18.03 1.64 5.32
CA LEU A 311 -18.71 2.38 4.26
C LEU A 311 -19.96 1.66 3.77
N ARG A 312 -20.09 0.33 3.81
CA ARG A 312 -21.39 -0.33 3.63
C ARG A 312 -22.41 0.07 4.70
N GLN A 313 -21.96 0.37 5.92
CA GLN A 313 -22.83 0.84 7.01
C GLN A 313 -23.15 2.34 6.87
N LEU A 314 -22.20 3.17 6.44
CA LEU A 314 -22.39 4.61 6.18
C LEU A 314 -23.14 4.89 4.87
N ALA A 315 -22.91 4.12 3.82
CA ALA A 315 -23.61 4.13 2.53
C ALA A 315 -25.08 3.71 2.69
N VAL A 316 -25.36 2.72 3.55
CA VAL A 316 -26.73 2.36 3.94
C VAL A 316 -27.37 3.45 4.82
N ALA A 317 -26.58 4.14 5.66
CA ALA A 317 -27.07 5.24 6.50
C ALA A 317 -27.27 6.58 5.76
N GLN A 318 -26.53 6.84 4.68
CA GLN A 318 -26.55 8.07 3.88
C GLN A 318 -27.21 7.90 2.50
N GLY A 319 -27.79 6.71 2.22
CA GLY A 319 -28.58 6.46 1.02
C GLY A 319 -27.80 6.37 -0.31
N VAL A 320 -26.47 6.45 -0.30
CA VAL A 320 -25.64 6.33 -1.52
C VAL A 320 -25.27 4.86 -1.72
N ALA A 321 -25.95 4.19 -2.65
CA ALA A 321 -25.73 2.77 -2.90
C ALA A 321 -24.41 2.55 -3.65
N LEU A 322 -23.39 1.99 -2.99
CA LEU A 322 -22.16 1.46 -3.62
C LEU A 322 -22.42 0.60 -4.88
N PRO A 323 -23.53 -0.18 -4.97
CA PRO A 323 -23.92 -0.87 -6.19
C PRO A 323 -24.20 0.04 -7.40
N GLN A 324 -24.65 1.29 -7.20
CA GLN A 324 -24.92 2.24 -8.29
C GLN A 324 -23.63 2.76 -8.91
N ALA A 325 -22.61 3.09 -8.11
CA ALA A 325 -21.30 3.50 -8.64
C ALA A 325 -20.62 2.37 -9.44
N LYS A 326 -20.76 1.13 -8.97
CA LYS A 326 -20.27 -0.07 -9.68
C LYS A 326 -21.07 -0.34 -10.95
N ALA A 327 -22.40 -0.26 -10.89
CA ALA A 327 -23.29 -0.45 -12.04
C ALA A 327 -23.16 0.67 -13.09
N GLU A 328 -22.88 1.92 -12.68
CA GLU A 328 -22.63 3.03 -13.60
C GLU A 328 -21.26 2.93 -14.28
N ALA A 329 -20.24 2.43 -13.57
CA ALA A 329 -18.95 2.09 -14.16
C ALA A 329 -19.08 0.94 -15.17
N GLU A 330 -19.84 -0.12 -14.83
CA GLU A 330 -20.13 -1.26 -15.72
C GLU A 330 -21.03 -0.86 -16.91
N ALA A 331 -21.99 0.06 -16.72
CA ALA A 331 -22.87 0.55 -17.78
C ALA A 331 -22.19 1.50 -18.77
N ARG A 332 -21.19 2.28 -18.33
CA ARG A 332 -20.43 3.20 -19.20
C ARG A 332 -19.33 2.50 -20.00
N PHE A 333 -18.79 1.37 -19.53
CA PHE A 333 -17.62 0.73 -20.13
C PHE A 333 -17.78 -0.78 -20.47
N GLY A 334 -18.96 -1.37 -20.21
CA GLY A 334 -19.27 -2.76 -20.51
C GLY A 334 -18.89 -3.73 -19.37
N PRO A 335 -19.47 -4.95 -19.34
CA PRO A 335 -19.26 -5.88 -18.24
C PRO A 335 -17.81 -6.39 -18.21
N SER A 336 -17.24 -6.41 -17.00
CA SER A 336 -16.00 -7.10 -16.67
C SER A 336 -16.15 -8.60 -16.97
N HIS A 337 -15.72 -9.07 -18.14
CA HIS A 337 -15.70 -10.50 -18.44
C HIS A 337 -14.53 -11.19 -17.71
N ILE A 338 -14.63 -11.34 -16.38
CA ILE A 338 -13.92 -12.36 -15.62
C ILE A 338 -14.89 -12.90 -14.55
N GLY A 339 -15.71 -13.88 -14.94
CA GLY A 339 -16.68 -14.51 -14.04
C GLY A 339 -17.52 -15.67 -14.59
N ALA A 340 -17.35 -16.08 -15.86
CA ALA A 340 -18.12 -17.19 -16.44
C ALA A 340 -17.28 -18.45 -16.76
N GLY A 341 -16.10 -18.58 -16.15
CA GLY A 341 -15.15 -19.68 -16.45
C GLY A 341 -15.07 -20.80 -15.40
N ALA A 342 -15.76 -20.70 -14.26
CA ALA A 342 -15.58 -21.63 -13.14
C ALA A 342 -16.79 -22.54 -12.83
N ALA A 343 -17.93 -22.39 -13.54
CA ALA A 343 -19.12 -23.21 -13.31
C ALA A 343 -19.37 -24.29 -14.40
N ALA A 344 -18.55 -24.38 -15.45
CA ALA A 344 -18.80 -25.26 -16.61
C ALA A 344 -17.95 -26.54 -16.66
N ARG A 345 -17.25 -26.92 -15.58
CA ARG A 345 -16.46 -28.17 -15.54
C ARG A 345 -16.64 -28.92 -14.22
N ALA A 346 -17.88 -29.30 -13.92
CA ALA A 346 -18.17 -30.42 -13.05
C ALA A 346 -19.48 -31.06 -13.53
N GLY A 347 -19.40 -32.28 -14.07
CA GLY A 347 -20.59 -33.08 -14.39
C GLY A 347 -20.76 -33.45 -15.87
N ALA A 348 -19.75 -34.04 -16.50
CA ALA A 348 -19.99 -34.97 -17.60
C ALA A 348 -19.84 -36.39 -17.03
N GLY A 349 -20.94 -37.15 -16.98
CA GLY A 349 -20.89 -38.58 -16.66
C GLY A 349 -22.24 -39.23 -16.39
N ALA A 350 -22.67 -40.06 -17.36
CA ALA A 350 -23.66 -41.14 -17.28
C ALA A 350 -25.16 -40.79 -17.42
N GLY A 351 -25.74 -41.17 -18.58
CA GLY A 351 -27.17 -41.53 -18.69
C GLY A 351 -27.43 -42.95 -18.14
N PRO A 352 -28.52 -43.66 -18.52
CA PRO A 352 -29.62 -43.32 -19.42
C PRO A 352 -31.05 -43.62 -18.86
N GLY A 353 -32.10 -43.28 -19.62
CA GLY A 353 -33.30 -44.14 -19.69
C GLY A 353 -34.65 -43.62 -19.17
N ALA A 354 -35.55 -43.40 -20.13
CA ALA A 354 -36.98 -43.76 -20.14
C ALA A 354 -38.00 -43.12 -19.16
N GLY A 355 -39.07 -42.55 -19.74
CA GLY A 355 -40.44 -42.95 -19.38
C GLY A 355 -41.38 -41.91 -18.75
N ALA A 356 -42.27 -41.37 -19.61
CA ALA A 356 -43.73 -41.25 -19.43
C ALA A 356 -44.39 -40.31 -18.38
N GLY A 357 -45.47 -39.64 -18.83
CA GLY A 357 -46.69 -39.30 -18.06
C GLY A 357 -46.70 -37.89 -17.43
N ALA A 358 -47.40 -36.89 -17.98
CA ALA A 358 -48.85 -36.63 -17.90
C ALA A 358 -49.39 -36.36 -16.48
N GLY A 359 -50.02 -35.20 -16.24
CA GLY A 359 -50.87 -34.99 -15.06
C GLY A 359 -51.12 -33.55 -14.67
N ALA A 360 -52.36 -33.10 -14.87
CA ALA A 360 -52.93 -31.81 -14.50
C ALA A 360 -53.29 -31.64 -13.01
N GLY A 361 -53.60 -30.40 -12.61
CA GLY A 361 -54.38 -30.03 -11.41
C GLY A 361 -53.51 -29.46 -10.28
N GLY A 362 -53.82 -28.37 -9.59
CA GLY A 362 -55.08 -27.62 -9.43
C GLY A 362 -55.26 -27.29 -7.94
N ARG A 363 -55.47 -26.00 -7.64
CA ARG A 363 -56.04 -25.40 -6.41
C ARG A 363 -55.20 -25.33 -5.12
N GLY A 364 -55.01 -24.07 -4.67
CA GLY A 364 -55.72 -23.53 -3.49
C GLY A 364 -55.07 -23.70 -2.12
N GLY A 365 -54.75 -22.57 -1.47
CA GLY A 365 -54.44 -22.54 -0.03
C GLY A 365 -53.97 -21.17 0.45
N ARG A 366 -54.85 -20.46 1.17
CA ARG A 366 -54.65 -19.17 1.84
C ARG A 366 -54.61 -19.45 3.35
N ALA A 367 -53.61 -18.95 4.07
CA ALA A 367 -53.57 -18.71 5.54
C ALA A 367 -52.16 -18.18 5.87
N GLU A 368 -51.99 -16.92 6.31
CA GLU A 368 -52.08 -16.40 7.69
C GLU A 368 -50.77 -16.51 8.50
N GLY A 369 -50.48 -15.44 9.25
CA GLY A 369 -49.51 -15.37 10.36
C GLY A 369 -48.09 -14.98 9.93
N GLY A 370 -47.41 -14.03 10.54
CA GLY A 370 -47.67 -13.21 11.72
C GLY A 370 -46.43 -12.36 11.94
N ALA A 371 -46.62 -11.06 12.16
CA ALA A 371 -45.56 -10.14 12.53
C ALA A 371 -45.25 -10.33 14.02
N VAL A 372 -43.98 -10.54 14.36
CA VAL A 372 -43.46 -10.45 15.73
C VAL A 372 -42.28 -9.49 15.70
N ARG A 373 -42.46 -8.30 16.29
CA ARG A 373 -41.37 -7.41 16.67
C ARG A 373 -41.55 -7.13 18.15
N MET A 374 -40.66 -7.72 18.96
CA MET A 374 -40.61 -7.56 20.40
C MET A 374 -40.25 -6.13 20.79
N GLU A 375 -40.90 -5.72 21.87
CA GLU A 375 -40.88 -4.44 22.54
C GLU A 375 -39.56 -4.22 23.30
N VAL A 376 -39.28 -2.95 23.53
CA VAL A 376 -38.16 -2.40 24.29
C VAL A 376 -38.65 -2.24 25.73
N GLU A 377 -37.99 -2.90 26.68
CA GLU A 377 -38.14 -2.58 28.11
C GLU A 377 -36.87 -1.86 28.60
N GLU A 378 -37.06 -0.58 28.94
CA GLU A 378 -36.24 0.16 29.89
C GLU A 378 -36.61 -0.29 31.30
N GLU A 379 -35.64 -0.73 32.09
CA GLU A 379 -35.74 -0.63 33.54
C GLU A 379 -34.47 0.04 34.09
N GLY A 380 -34.70 1.18 34.74
CA GLY A 380 -33.72 1.83 35.58
C GLY A 380 -33.70 1.20 36.96
N GLU A 381 -32.54 1.26 37.61
CA GLU A 381 -32.40 0.94 39.02
C GLU A 381 -31.60 2.04 39.71
N VAL A 382 -32.21 2.57 40.78
CA VAL A 382 -31.72 3.61 41.67
C VAL A 382 -31.82 3.06 43.09
N LYS A 383 -30.80 3.39 43.89
CA LYS A 383 -30.60 3.21 45.36
C LYS A 383 -29.87 1.93 45.77
N ASP A 384 -28.95 1.97 46.73
CA ASP A 384 -28.78 2.91 47.85
C ASP A 384 -27.45 3.67 47.89
#